data_AF-A0A936EFP5-F1
#
_entry.id   AF-A0A936EFP5-F1
#
_cell.length_a   1.000
_cell.length_b   1.000
_cell.length_c   1.000
_cell.angle_alpha   90.00
_cell.angle_beta   90.00
_cell.angle_gamma   90.00
#
_symmetry.space_group_name_H-M   'P 1'
#
loop_
_entity.id
_entity.type
_entity.pdbx_description
1 polymer ?
#
loop_
_entity_poly.entity_id
_entity_poly.type
_entity_poly.pdbx_seq_one_letter_code
_entity_poly.pdbx_strand_id
1 'polypeptide(L)'
;MKPFRIVLFSLLLALGIVACTTVAPSPAPVPAVASWDGTEQTSGIVGVQADGLFLVTSHLRDRANALIADYGREFAPALSVDAGLSRVTGSGLWTMTPEAMANFATMCQWRRRRGKQ
;
A
#
# COMPACT_ATOMS: atom_id res chain seq x y z
N MET A 1 -23.79 -54.46 13.89
CA MET A 1 -23.37 -53.06 14.16
C MET A 1 -22.22 -52.54 13.27
N LYS A 2 -21.69 -53.31 12.29
CA LYS A 2 -20.57 -52.88 11.43
C LYS A 2 -20.95 -52.11 10.14
N PRO A 3 -22.07 -52.37 9.43
CA PRO A 3 -22.32 -51.70 8.14
C PRO A 3 -22.78 -50.25 8.30
N PHE A 4 -23.49 -49.92 9.39
CA PHE A 4 -23.99 -48.57 9.66
C PHE A 4 -22.88 -47.54 9.85
N ARG A 5 -21.76 -47.94 10.48
CA ARG A 5 -20.59 -47.07 10.66
C ARG A 5 -19.87 -46.77 9.35
N ILE A 6 -19.83 -47.74 8.43
CA ILE A 6 -19.21 -47.57 7.11
C ILE A 6 -20.06 -46.62 6.27
N VAL A 7 -21.38 -46.84 6.21
CA VAL A 7 -22.31 -45.98 5.44
C VAL A 7 -22.29 -44.54 5.96
N LEU A 8 -22.28 -44.34 7.29
CA LEU A 8 -22.23 -43.01 7.89
C LEU A 8 -20.91 -42.29 7.58
N PHE A 9 -19.78 -43.01 7.62
CA PHE A 9 -18.47 -42.44 7.27
C PHE A 9 -18.40 -42.07 5.78
N SER A 10 -18.93 -42.91 4.89
CA SER A 10 -19.00 -42.64 3.45
C SER A 10 -19.86 -41.42 3.14
N LEU A 11 -20.99 -41.25 3.85
CA LEU A 11 -21.88 -40.10 3.69
C LEU A 11 -21.21 -38.80 4.16
N LEU A 12 -20.55 -38.82 5.32
CA LEU A 12 -19.83 -37.66 5.85
C LEU A 12 -18.65 -37.25 4.96
N LEU A 13 -17.93 -38.23 4.39
CA LEU A 13 -16.86 -37.96 3.44
C LEU A 13 -17.40 -37.35 2.14
N ALA A 14 -18.53 -37.82 1.63
CA ALA A 14 -19.17 -37.27 0.44
C ALA A 14 -19.64 -35.81 0.65
N LEU A 15 -20.16 -35.46 1.83
CA LEU A 15 -20.54 -34.08 2.16
C LEU A 15 -19.34 -33.13 2.29
N GLY A 16 -18.16 -33.63 2.70
CA GLY A 16 -16.95 -32.82 2.83
C GLY A 16 -16.35 -32.34 1.50
N ILE A 17 -16.59 -33.06 0.40
CA ILE A 17 -15.99 -32.76 -0.91
C ILE A 17 -16.75 -31.65 -1.64
N VAL A 18 -18.03 -31.43 -1.32
CA VAL A 18 -18.89 -30.43 -2.00
C VAL A 18 -18.72 -29.01 -1.43
N ALA A 19 -18.04 -28.85 -0.29
CA ALA A 19 -17.91 -27.55 0.39
C ALA A 19 -16.76 -26.67 -0.11
N CYS A 20 -15.93 -27.14 -1.05
CA CYS A 20 -14.82 -26.36 -1.60
C CYS A 20 -15.28 -25.54 -2.81
N THR A 21 -16.07 -24.49 -2.57
CA THR A 21 -16.29 -23.45 -3.58
C THR A 21 -15.20 -22.39 -3.44
N THR A 22 -14.23 -22.41 -4.34
CA THR A 22 -13.27 -21.32 -4.50
C THR A 22 -14.02 -20.11 -5.03
N VAL A 23 -14.40 -19.20 -4.13
CA VAL A 23 -14.90 -17.89 -4.51
C VAL A 23 -13.69 -17.09 -5.00
N ALA A 24 -13.54 -16.93 -6.31
CA ALA A 24 -12.57 -15.99 -6.85
C ALA A 24 -12.97 -14.59 -6.38
N PRO A 25 -12.11 -13.87 -5.63
CA PRO A 25 -12.44 -12.51 -5.23
C PRO A 25 -12.58 -11.68 -6.51
N SER A 26 -13.79 -11.19 -6.77
CA SER A 26 -13.98 -10.20 -7.82
C SER A 26 -13.20 -8.95 -7.40
N PRO A 27 -12.31 -8.41 -8.24
CA PRO A 27 -11.63 -7.17 -7.94
C PRO A 27 -12.70 -6.12 -7.63
N ALA A 28 -12.66 -5.57 -6.41
CA ALA A 28 -13.54 -4.46 -6.09
C ALA A 28 -13.29 -3.36 -7.13
N PRO A 29 -14.35 -2.74 -7.70
CA PRO A 29 -14.17 -1.62 -8.60
C PRO A 29 -13.43 -0.53 -7.84
N VAL A 30 -12.14 -0.34 -8.17
CA VAL A 30 -11.35 0.76 -7.67
C VAL A 30 -11.92 1.99 -8.38
N PRO A 31 -12.57 2.93 -7.67
CA PRO A 31 -13.01 4.15 -8.31
C PRO A 31 -11.76 4.81 -8.94
N ALA A 32 -11.85 5.18 -10.21
CA ALA A 32 -10.77 5.82 -10.98
C ALA A 32 -10.44 7.25 -10.49
N VAL A 33 -10.70 7.53 -9.21
CA VAL A 33 -10.52 8.84 -8.60
C VAL A 33 -9.43 8.72 -7.55
N ALA A 34 -8.19 8.72 -8.03
CA ALA A 34 -7.03 8.99 -7.19
C ALA A 34 -6.71 10.48 -7.27
N SER A 35 -7.48 11.30 -6.53
CA SER A 35 -7.12 12.68 -6.20
C SER A 35 -8.17 13.28 -5.28
N TRP A 36 -7.78 13.69 -4.08
CA TRP A 36 -8.66 14.37 -3.10
C TRP A 36 -8.82 15.87 -3.44
N ASP A 37 -8.26 16.31 -4.57
CA ASP A 37 -8.03 17.68 -5.03
C ASP A 37 -8.68 18.00 -6.39
N GLY A 38 -9.69 17.23 -6.81
CA GLY A 38 -10.32 17.42 -8.12
C GLY A 38 -9.47 16.85 -9.24
N THR A 39 -9.81 17.11 -10.50
CA THR A 39 -9.20 16.51 -11.71
C THR A 39 -7.70 16.80 -11.93
N GLU A 40 -7.05 17.48 -10.98
CA GLU A 40 -5.64 17.84 -10.99
C GLU A 40 -4.85 16.81 -10.18
N GLN A 41 -4.26 15.80 -10.83
CA GLN A 41 -3.27 14.90 -10.21
C GLN A 41 -1.93 15.64 -9.96
N THR A 42 -1.97 16.73 -9.20
CA THR A 42 -0.78 17.53 -8.85
C THR A 42 -0.07 16.98 -7.62
N SER A 43 -0.68 15.99 -6.95
CA SER A 43 -0.18 15.45 -5.70
C SER A 43 -0.11 13.91 -5.73
N GLY A 44 1.04 13.37 -6.15
CA GLY A 44 1.16 11.93 -6.25
C GLY A 44 2.44 11.38 -6.87
N ILE A 45 2.37 10.07 -7.14
CA ILE A 45 3.31 9.30 -7.94
C ILE A 45 2.90 9.46 -9.40
N VAL A 46 3.82 9.95 -10.23
CA VAL A 46 3.65 10.12 -11.68
C VAL A 46 3.91 8.82 -12.42
N GLY A 47 4.87 8.02 -11.94
CA GLY A 47 5.20 6.73 -12.53
C GLY A 47 6.29 6.00 -11.76
N VAL A 48 6.63 4.81 -12.23
CA VAL A 48 7.77 4.03 -11.75
C VAL A 48 8.74 3.89 -12.91
N GLN A 49 9.99 4.27 -12.66
CA GLN A 49 11.07 4.18 -13.64
C GLN A 49 11.54 2.72 -13.78
N ALA A 50 12.28 2.43 -14.86
CA ALA A 50 12.79 1.09 -15.13
C ALA A 50 13.76 0.57 -14.05
N ASP A 51 14.39 1.47 -13.31
CA ASP A 51 15.28 1.18 -12.18
C ASP A 51 14.53 0.98 -10.84
N GLY A 52 13.19 1.05 -10.85
CA GLY A 52 12.35 0.90 -9.68
C GLY A 52 12.17 2.17 -8.85
N LEU A 53 12.75 3.31 -9.25
CA LEU A 53 12.53 4.59 -8.58
C LEU A 53 11.13 5.13 -8.90
N PHE A 54 10.46 5.66 -7.88
CA PHE A 54 9.19 6.35 -8.04
C PHE A 54 9.42 7.77 -8.53
N LEU A 55 8.82 8.13 -9.65
CA LEU A 55 8.75 9.52 -10.09
C LEU A 55 7.57 10.19 -9.38
N VAL A 56 7.82 11.24 -8.62
CA VAL A 56 6.85 11.90 -7.74
C VAL A 56 6.83 13.41 -7.94
N THR A 57 5.67 13.99 -7.65
CA THR A 57 5.43 15.44 -7.68
C THR A 57 6.12 16.16 -6.52
N SER A 58 6.39 17.47 -6.67
CA SER A 58 6.87 18.34 -5.57
C SER A 58 5.95 18.29 -4.35
N HIS A 59 4.63 18.28 -4.56
CA HIS A 59 3.66 18.17 -3.48
C HIS A 59 3.75 16.86 -2.68
N LEU A 60 4.10 15.74 -3.32
CA LEU A 60 4.35 14.51 -2.59
C LEU A 60 5.62 14.62 -1.75
N ARG A 61 6.69 15.21 -2.30
CA ARG A 61 7.94 15.49 -1.55
C ARG A 61 7.67 16.34 -0.31
N ASP A 62 6.89 17.41 -0.43
CA ASP A 62 6.55 18.28 0.71
C ASP A 62 5.75 17.54 1.78
N ARG A 63 4.82 16.68 1.37
CA ARG A 63 4.03 15.83 2.28
C ARG A 63 4.90 14.80 2.98
N ALA A 64 5.85 14.18 2.27
CA ALA A 64 6.80 13.24 2.85
C ALA A 64 7.66 13.94 3.90
N ASN A 65 8.16 15.14 3.61
CA ASN A 65 8.95 15.93 4.56
C ASN A 65 8.13 16.38 5.78
N ALA A 66 6.86 16.73 5.60
CA ALA A 66 5.96 17.02 6.73
C ALA A 66 5.81 15.80 7.65
N LEU A 67 5.66 14.60 7.09
CA LEU A 67 5.60 13.37 7.88
C LEU A 67 6.94 13.03 8.54
N ILE A 68 8.07 13.30 7.89
CA ILE A 68 9.40 13.12 8.48
C ILE A 68 9.60 14.06 9.68
N ALA A 69 9.08 15.29 9.61
CA ALA A 69 9.12 16.21 10.75
C ALA A 69 8.37 15.64 11.98
N ASP A 70 7.22 15.01 11.75
CA ASP A 70 6.39 14.44 12.81
C ASP A 70 6.91 13.08 13.33
N TYR A 71 7.37 12.20 12.43
CA TYR A 71 7.62 10.78 12.72
C TYR A 71 9.03 10.30 12.39
N GLY A 72 9.87 11.11 11.75
CA GLY A 72 11.19 10.71 11.26
C GLY A 72 12.15 10.24 12.35
N ARG A 73 11.95 10.69 13.60
CA ARG A 73 12.71 10.25 14.78
C ARG A 73 12.41 8.82 15.24
N GLU A 74 11.31 8.22 14.77
CA GLU A 74 10.93 6.83 15.12
C GLU A 74 11.66 5.78 14.28
N PHE A 75 12.36 6.20 13.22
CA PHE A 75 13.16 5.32 12.38
C PHE A 75 14.60 5.18 12.92
N ALA A 76 15.23 4.05 12.58
CA ALA A 76 16.64 3.78 12.90
C ALA A 76 17.40 3.46 11.59
N PRO A 77 18.29 4.34 11.10
CA PRO A 77 18.58 5.69 11.61
C PRO A 77 17.39 6.65 11.43
N ALA A 78 17.40 7.75 12.19
CA ALA A 78 16.36 8.79 12.06
C ALA A 78 16.37 9.38 10.63
N LEU A 79 15.19 9.58 10.07
CA LEU A 79 15.06 10.13 8.72
C LEU A 79 15.32 11.65 8.72
N SER A 80 16.11 12.10 7.76
CA SER A 80 16.32 13.52 7.47
C SER A 80 15.34 14.02 6.41
N VAL A 81 15.22 15.34 6.28
CA VAL A 81 14.54 15.98 5.15
C VAL A 81 15.11 15.42 3.84
N ASP A 82 14.21 15.14 2.88
CA ASP A 82 14.52 14.58 1.56
C ASP A 82 15.22 13.20 1.60
N ALA A 83 15.13 12.44 2.70
CA ALA A 83 15.72 11.11 2.79
C ALA A 83 15.18 10.16 1.71
N GLY A 84 16.07 9.70 0.82
CA GLY A 84 15.75 8.85 -0.33
C GLY A 84 14.93 9.56 -1.42
N LEU A 85 14.93 10.90 -1.43
CA LEU A 85 14.42 11.71 -2.54
C LEU A 85 15.56 12.38 -3.31
N SER A 86 15.38 12.59 -4.61
CA SER A 86 16.33 13.35 -5.44
C SER A 86 15.61 14.11 -6.54
N ARG A 87 16.06 15.32 -6.85
CA ARG A 87 15.40 16.15 -7.88
C ARG A 87 15.74 15.65 -9.28
N VAL A 88 14.74 15.56 -10.15
CA VAL A 88 14.97 15.24 -11.58
C VAL A 88 15.34 16.52 -12.33
N THR A 89 16.58 16.59 -12.78
CA THR A 89 17.13 17.75 -13.51
C THR A 89 16.27 18.11 -14.72
N GLY A 90 16.02 19.41 -14.91
CA GLY A 90 15.22 19.92 -16.02
C GLY A 90 13.70 19.71 -15.87
N SER A 91 13.23 19.22 -14.72
CA SER A 91 11.81 19.04 -14.45
C SER A 91 11.39 19.61 -13.08
N GLY A 92 10.07 19.68 -12.84
CA GLY A 92 9.48 19.94 -11.53
C GLY A 92 9.31 18.67 -10.66
N LEU A 93 9.85 17.54 -11.10
CA LEU A 93 9.64 16.23 -10.49
C LEU A 93 10.82 15.79 -9.63
N TRP A 94 10.54 14.79 -8.80
CA TRP A 94 11.49 14.16 -7.90
C TRP A 94 11.48 12.66 -8.11
N THR A 95 12.60 12.00 -7.89
CA THR A 95 12.66 10.56 -7.69
C THR A 95 12.57 10.24 -6.20
N MET A 96 11.99 9.10 -5.87
CA MET A 96 11.91 8.55 -4.52
C MET A 96 12.30 7.07 -4.56
N THR A 97 13.20 6.64 -3.67
CA THR A 97 13.62 5.24 -3.60
C THR A 97 12.50 4.35 -3.04
N PRO A 98 12.52 3.03 -3.31
CA PRO A 98 11.57 2.10 -2.71
C PRO A 98 11.52 2.13 -1.19
N GLU A 99 12.67 2.29 -0.53
CA GLU A 99 12.76 2.39 0.93
C GLU A 99 12.08 3.67 1.43
N ALA A 100 12.31 4.80 0.76
CA ALA A 100 11.65 6.06 1.10
C ALA A 100 10.13 5.97 0.91
N MET A 101 9.67 5.27 -0.13
CA MET A 101 8.24 5.02 -0.35
C MET A 101 7.64 4.13 0.76
N ALA A 102 8.35 3.09 1.19
CA ALA A 102 7.92 2.23 2.31
C ALA A 102 7.85 3.00 3.63
N ASN A 103 8.84 3.86 3.91
CA ASN A 103 8.85 4.72 5.09
C ASN A 103 7.68 5.73 5.03
N PHE A 104 7.45 6.34 3.87
CA PHE A 104 6.32 7.25 3.65
C PHE A 104 4.97 6.57 3.91
N ALA A 105 4.78 5.34 3.41
CA ALA A 105 3.57 4.55 3.65
C ALA A 105 3.38 4.23 5.14
N THR A 106 4.46 3.87 5.83
CA THR A 106 4.49 3.62 7.28
C THR A 106 4.04 4.86 8.07
N MET A 107 4.63 6.03 7.78
CA MET A 107 4.25 7.29 8.44
C MET A 107 2.81 7.69 8.13
N CYS A 108 2.32 7.47 6.90
CA CYS A 108 0.92 7.68 6.56
C CYS A 108 -0.01 6.78 7.41
N GLN A 109 0.37 5.52 7.62
CA GLN A 109 -0.38 4.60 8.47
C GLN A 109 -0.39 5.07 9.93
N TRP A 110 0.76 5.50 10.47
CA TRP A 110 0.84 6.04 11.82
C TRP A 110 -0.02 7.27 12.00
N ARG A 111 0.02 8.22 11.04
CA ARG A 111 -0.83 9.41 11.07
C ARG A 111 -2.32 9.08 11.12
N ARG A 112 -2.78 8.09 10.33
CA ARG A 112 -4.19 7.65 10.36
C ARG A 112 -4.58 6.99 11.68
N ARG A 113 -3.67 6.28 12.33
CA ARG A 113 -3.92 5.61 13.61
C ARG A 113 -3.87 6.56 14.80
N ARG A 114 -2.93 7.52 14.79
CA ARG A 114 -2.67 8.44 15.92
C ARG A 114 -3.42 9.76 15.81
N GLY A 115 -3.76 10.23 14.61
CA GLY A 115 -4.53 11.45 14.37
C GLY A 115 -6.04 11.34 14.63
N LYS A 116 -6.50 10.26 15.28
CA LYS A 116 -7.89 10.08 15.74
C LYS A 116 -8.09 10.47 17.21
N GLN A 117 -7.32 11.46 17.70
CA GLN A 117 -7.53 12.04 19.03
C GLN A 117 -8.22 13.39 18.90
#